data_AF-A0A368V080-F1
#
_entry.id   AF-A0A368V080-F1
#
_cell.length_a   1.000
_cell.length_b   1.000
_cell.length_c   1.000
_cell.angle_alpha   90.00
_cell.angle_beta   90.00
_cell.angle_gamma   90.00
#
_symmetry.space_group_name_H-M   'P 1'
#
loop_
_entity.id
_entity.type
_entity.pdbx_description
1 polymer ?
#
loop_
_entity_poly.entity_id
_entity_poly.type
_entity_poly.pdbx_seq_one_letter_code
_entity_poly.pdbx_strand_id
1 'polypeptide(L)'
;MKLKLLLVVLGSLLASACVTNNNLYQWGNYEEALFVYYHEPEVKEEILIDYLEFIETAQQKPKPVAPGLFAEAGTFLLEQGKRAEAIKFYQLEHDTWPESQLFMAALIRNLQTQQGQ
;
A
#
# COMPACT_ATOMS: atom_id res chain seq x y z
N MET A 1 4.54 -22.33 46.27
CA MET A 1 4.99 -22.92 44.98
C MET A 1 4.07 -22.55 43.82
N LYS A 2 2.74 -22.56 43.99
CA LYS A 2 1.76 -22.22 42.93
C LYS A 2 1.87 -20.79 42.37
N LEU A 3 2.12 -19.78 43.22
CA LEU A 3 2.25 -18.37 42.79
C LEU A 3 3.52 -18.10 41.95
N LYS A 4 4.64 -18.74 42.30
CA LYS A 4 5.90 -18.64 41.54
C LYS A 4 5.76 -19.30 40.16
N LEU A 5 5.05 -20.43 40.10
CA LEU A 5 4.73 -21.10 38.84
C LEU A 5 3.83 -20.23 37.95
N LEU A 6 2.84 -19.55 38.55
CA LEU A 6 1.93 -18.66 37.83
C LEU A 6 2.64 -17.42 37.27
N LEU A 7 3.60 -16.85 38.00
CA LEU A 7 4.43 -15.73 37.53
C LEU A 7 5.38 -16.14 36.40
N VAL A 8 5.94 -17.35 36.43
CA VAL A 8 6.79 -17.87 35.35
C VAL A 8 5.98 -18.12 34.08
N VAL A 9 4.77 -18.69 34.20
CA VAL A 9 3.87 -18.90 33.07
C VAL A 9 3.43 -17.55 32.48
N LEU A 10 3.03 -16.59 33.31
CA LEU A 10 2.62 -15.27 32.84
C LEU A 10 3.78 -14.50 32.17
N GLY A 11 4.99 -14.60 32.70
CA GLY A 11 6.19 -14.04 32.07
C GLY A 11 6.50 -14.66 30.72
N SER A 12 6.31 -15.98 30.57
CA SER A 12 6.51 -16.67 29.29
C SER A 12 5.48 -16.29 28.21
N LEU A 13 4.23 -16.00 28.60
CA LEU A 13 3.19 -15.52 27.68
C LEU A 13 3.40 -14.07 27.22
N LEU A 14 4.00 -13.23 28.06
CA LEU A 14 4.34 -11.85 27.67
C LEU A 14 5.55 -11.80 26.71
N ALA A 15 6.44 -12.79 26.79
CA ALA A 15 7.62 -12.87 25.92
C ALA A 15 7.28 -13.28 24.47
N SER A 16 6.13 -13.90 24.21
CA SER A 16 5.71 -14.28 22.85
C SER A 16 4.95 -13.18 22.09
N ALA A 17 4.63 -12.05 22.74
CA ALA A 17 3.93 -10.93 22.10
C ALA A 17 4.83 -10.08 21.16
N CYS A 18 6.16 -10.23 21.24
CA CYS A 18 7.11 -9.40 20.50
C CYS A 18 7.53 -9.99 19.14
N VAL A 19 7.01 -11.15 18.73
CA VAL A 19 7.26 -11.72 17.41
C VAL A 19 5.96 -11.69 16.61
N THR A 20 5.78 -10.60 15.88
CA THR A 20 4.90 -10.59 14.70
C THR A 20 5.74 -10.10 13.54
N ASN A 21 6.42 -11.03 12.88
CA ASN A 21 6.88 -10.85 11.51
C ASN A 21 5.90 -11.56 10.56
N ASN A 22 4.60 -11.26 10.75
CA ASN A 22 3.62 -11.59 9.73
C ASN A 22 3.57 -10.38 8.81
N ASN A 23 4.27 -10.47 7.68
CA ASN A 23 4.04 -9.59 6.54
C ASN A 23 2.59 -9.81 6.06
N LEU A 24 1.64 -9.14 6.73
CA LEU A 24 0.20 -9.17 6.44
C LEU A 24 -0.07 -8.72 5.01
N TYR A 25 0.81 -7.86 4.51
CA TYR A 25 0.69 -7.18 3.23
C TYR A 25 1.91 -7.41 2.36
N GLN A 26 1.72 -7.22 1.07
CA GLN A 26 2.80 -7.18 0.09
C GLN A 26 3.27 -5.74 -0.07
N TRP A 27 4.51 -5.47 0.34
CA TRP A 27 5.19 -4.19 0.16
C TRP A 27 6.15 -4.17 -1.04
N GLY A 28 6.58 -5.33 -1.53
CA GLY A 28 7.58 -5.40 -2.59
C GLY A 28 8.86 -4.66 -2.18
N ASN A 29 9.41 -3.86 -3.10
CA ASN A 29 10.57 -3.00 -2.87
C ASN A 29 10.17 -1.55 -2.56
N TYR A 30 8.99 -1.32 -1.96
CA TYR A 30 8.41 0.00 -1.78
C TYR A 30 9.37 1.03 -1.15
N GLU A 31 10.03 0.71 -0.04
CA GLU A 31 10.93 1.65 0.64
C GLU A 31 12.09 2.12 -0.23
N GLU A 32 12.70 1.20 -0.98
CA GLU A 32 13.78 1.50 -1.89
C GLU A 32 13.28 2.31 -3.09
N ALA A 33 12.18 1.88 -3.71
CA ALA A 33 11.55 2.59 -4.83
C ALA A 33 11.20 4.03 -4.44
N LEU A 34 10.64 4.25 -3.25
CA LEU A 34 10.29 5.58 -2.76
C LEU A 34 11.53 6.45 -2.55
N PHE A 35 12.60 5.90 -1.96
CA PHE A 35 13.85 6.62 -1.77
C PHE A 35 14.42 7.09 -3.11
N VAL A 36 14.54 6.17 -4.07
CA VAL A 36 15.08 6.44 -5.40
C VAL A 36 14.20 7.45 -6.15
N TYR A 37 12.87 7.30 -6.12
CA TYR A 37 11.93 8.22 -6.76
C TYR A 37 12.13 9.69 -6.37
N TYR A 38 12.44 9.95 -5.09
CA TYR A 38 12.63 11.31 -4.58
C TYR A 38 14.07 11.84 -4.68
N HIS A 39 15.08 10.98 -4.71
CA HIS A 39 16.49 11.40 -4.64
C HIS A 39 17.24 11.24 -5.97
N GLU A 40 16.76 10.40 -6.88
CA GLU A 40 17.46 10.03 -8.10
C GLU A 40 16.56 10.26 -9.33
N PRO A 41 16.48 11.51 -9.82
CA PRO A 41 15.58 11.86 -10.92
C PRO A 41 15.91 11.13 -12.23
N GLU A 42 17.15 10.64 -12.38
CA GLU A 42 17.64 9.98 -13.60
C GLU A 42 17.03 8.59 -13.82
N VAL A 43 16.65 7.90 -12.75
CA VAL A 43 16.05 6.55 -12.79
C VAL A 43 14.58 6.53 -12.36
N LYS A 44 14.00 7.70 -12.09
CA LYS A 44 12.63 7.88 -11.61
C LYS A 44 11.57 7.15 -12.45
N GLU A 45 11.67 7.24 -13.78
CA GLU A 45 10.71 6.62 -14.69
C GLU A 45 10.81 5.09 -14.68
N GLU A 46 12.02 4.54 -14.60
CA GLU A 46 12.26 3.10 -14.52
C GLU A 46 11.66 2.53 -13.22
N ILE A 47 11.94 3.18 -12.09
CA ILE A 47 11.36 2.80 -10.80
C ILE A 47 9.83 2.85 -10.81
N LEU A 48 9.24 3.81 -11.53
CA LEU A 48 7.79 3.91 -11.66
C LEU A 48 7.22 2.75 -12.49
N ILE A 49 7.90 2.33 -13.55
CA ILE A 49 7.51 1.17 -14.34
C ILE A 49 7.55 -0.10 -13.46
N ASP A 50 8.66 -0.31 -12.75
CA ASP A 50 8.84 -1.45 -11.84
C ASP A 50 7.78 -1.46 -10.74
N TYR A 51 7.44 -0.29 -10.21
CA TYR A 51 6.39 -0.13 -9.22
C TYR A 51 5.03 -0.58 -9.77
N LEU A 52 4.64 -0.11 -10.95
CA LEU A 52 3.36 -0.48 -11.56
C LEU A 52 3.31 -1.99 -11.89
N GLU A 53 4.40 -2.57 -12.38
CA GLU A 53 4.51 -4.02 -12.61
C GLU A 53 4.37 -4.82 -11.31
N PHE A 54 5.01 -4.36 -10.22
CA PHE A 54 4.83 -4.96 -8.91
C PHE A 54 3.36 -4.95 -8.49
N ILE A 55 2.66 -3.82 -8.65
CA ILE A 55 1.24 -3.70 -8.25
C ILE A 55 0.34 -4.64 -9.07
N GLU A 56 0.59 -4.78 -10.37
CA GLU A 56 -0.15 -5.71 -11.22
C GLU A 56 0.09 -7.17 -10.85
N THR A 57 1.35 -7.55 -10.61
CA THR A 57 1.71 -8.93 -10.26
C THR A 57 1.32 -9.31 -8.82
N ALA A 58 1.36 -8.35 -7.89
CA ALA A 58 1.02 -8.58 -6.50
C ALA A 58 -0.48 -8.87 -6.29
N GLN A 59 -1.35 -8.32 -7.13
CA GLN A 59 -2.79 -8.62 -7.11
C GLN A 59 -3.11 -10.10 -7.36
N GLN A 60 -2.21 -10.85 -8.01
CA GLN A 60 -2.42 -12.27 -8.32
C GLN A 60 -2.04 -13.21 -7.16
N LYS A 61 -1.50 -12.66 -6.07
CA LYS A 61 -1.01 -13.44 -4.93
C LYS A 61 -2.03 -13.46 -3.78
N PRO A 62 -1.98 -14.44 -2.87
CA PRO A 62 -2.99 -14.60 -1.80
C PRO A 62 -3.02 -13.48 -0.76
N LYS A 63 -1.93 -12.73 -0.60
CA LYS A 63 -1.86 -11.61 0.36
C LYS A 63 -2.27 -10.32 -0.34
N PRO A 64 -2.97 -9.40 0.32
CA PRO A 64 -3.29 -8.12 -0.30
C PRO A 64 -2.03 -7.24 -0.45
N VAL A 65 -2.03 -6.39 -1.48
CA VAL A 65 -1.07 -5.28 -1.66
C VAL A 65 -1.22 -4.30 -0.51
N ALA A 66 -0.14 -3.78 0.06
CA ALA A 66 -0.24 -2.91 1.23
C ALA A 66 -1.14 -1.66 1.02
N PRO A 67 -1.83 -1.19 2.09
CA PRO A 67 -2.62 0.04 2.03
C PRO A 67 -1.84 1.21 1.47
N GLY A 68 -2.48 2.02 0.64
CA GLY A 68 -1.91 3.22 0.02
C GLY A 68 -1.16 2.98 -1.29
N LEU A 69 -0.68 1.76 -1.58
CA LEU A 69 0.10 1.52 -2.80
C LEU A 69 -0.73 1.61 -4.08
N PHE A 70 -2.03 1.25 -4.04
CA PHE A 70 -2.90 1.49 -5.19
C PHE A 70 -3.18 2.99 -5.36
N ALA A 71 -3.36 3.74 -4.27
CA ALA A 71 -3.52 5.21 -4.35
C ALA A 71 -2.28 5.89 -4.95
N GLU A 72 -1.09 5.44 -4.57
CA GLU A 72 0.16 6.00 -5.09
C GLU A 72 0.34 5.64 -6.58
N ALA A 73 0.05 4.39 -7.00
CA ALA A 73 -0.02 4.03 -8.42
C ALA A 73 -0.95 4.96 -9.21
N GLY A 74 -2.14 5.21 -8.68
CA GLY A 74 -3.10 6.13 -9.28
C GLY A 74 -2.58 7.56 -9.38
N THR A 75 -1.83 8.00 -8.37
CA THR A 75 -1.24 9.34 -8.32
C THR A 75 -0.14 9.51 -9.36
N PHE A 76 0.76 8.54 -9.50
CA PHE A 76 1.78 8.58 -10.54
C PHE A 76 1.18 8.62 -11.95
N LEU A 77 0.13 7.84 -12.20
CA LEU A 77 -0.56 7.87 -13.49
C LEU A 77 -1.28 9.20 -13.73
N LEU A 78 -1.85 9.80 -12.67
CA LEU A 78 -2.44 11.13 -12.76
C LEU A 78 -1.41 12.20 -13.11
N GLU A 79 -0.22 12.15 -12.51
CA GLU A 79 0.91 13.05 -12.81
C GLU A 79 1.37 12.92 -14.28
N GLN A 80 1.28 11.72 -14.86
CA GLN A 80 1.52 11.48 -16.29
C GLN A 80 0.34 11.89 -17.20
N GLY A 81 -0.74 12.45 -16.65
CA GLY A 81 -1.94 12.81 -17.41
C GLY A 81 -2.86 11.64 -17.76
N LYS A 82 -2.54 10.41 -17.32
CA LYS A 82 -3.32 9.18 -17.53
C LYS A 82 -4.48 9.10 -16.53
N ARG A 83 -5.40 10.06 -16.62
CA ARG A 83 -6.49 10.23 -15.65
C ARG A 83 -7.42 9.01 -15.54
N ALA A 84 -7.75 8.36 -16.67
CA ALA A 84 -8.68 7.23 -16.64
C ALA A 84 -8.07 6.04 -15.88
N GLU A 85 -6.78 5.80 -16.08
CA GLU A 85 -6.00 4.80 -15.37
C GLU A 85 -5.84 5.15 -13.89
N ALA A 86 -5.58 6.43 -13.57
CA ALA A 86 -5.54 6.91 -12.19
C ALA A 86 -6.82 6.59 -11.41
N ILE A 87 -7.98 6.85 -12.02
CA ILE A 87 -9.28 6.54 -11.41
C ILE A 87 -9.44 5.04 -11.14
N LYS A 88 -8.96 4.16 -12.03
CA LYS A 88 -9.01 2.70 -11.82
C LYS A 88 -8.24 2.29 -10.56
N PHE A 89 -7.05 2.84 -10.37
CA PHE A 89 -6.23 2.54 -9.20
C PHE A 89 -6.79 3.16 -7.91
N TYR A 90 -7.35 4.37 -7.96
CA TYR A 90 -8.08 4.92 -6.80
C TYR A 90 -9.31 4.09 -6.43
N GLN A 91 -10.02 3.55 -7.43
CA GLN A 91 -11.14 2.64 -7.17
C GLN A 91 -10.66 1.33 -6.53
N LEU A 92 -9.52 0.81 -6.97
CA LEU A 92 -8.93 -0.40 -6.40
C LEU A 92 -8.51 -0.18 -4.93
N GLU A 93 -7.89 0.96 -4.61
CA GLU A 93 -7.60 1.35 -3.22
C GLU A 93 -8.88 1.43 -2.39
N HIS A 94 -9.91 2.14 -2.90
CA HIS A 94 -11.21 2.28 -2.25
C HIS A 94 -11.84 0.93 -1.91
N ASP A 95 -11.84 0.01 -2.86
CA ASP A 95 -12.51 -1.29 -2.71
C ASP A 95 -11.71 -2.26 -1.83
N THR A 96 -10.39 -2.12 -1.79
CA THR A 96 -9.51 -2.96 -0.98
C THR A 96 -9.46 -2.51 0.48
N TRP A 97 -9.46 -1.20 0.74
CA TRP A 97 -9.14 -0.63 2.05
C TRP A 97 -10.29 0.22 2.60
N PRO A 98 -11.05 -0.27 3.60
CA PRO A 98 -12.17 0.48 4.17
C PRO A 98 -11.75 1.81 4.80
N GLU A 99 -10.51 1.89 5.30
CA GLU A 99 -9.95 3.09 5.92
C GLU A 99 -9.76 4.25 4.92
N SER A 100 -9.57 3.96 3.63
CA SER A 100 -9.28 4.97 2.60
C SER A 100 -10.50 5.36 1.75
N GLN A 101 -11.63 4.65 1.87
CA GLN A 101 -12.81 4.80 1.02
C GLN A 101 -13.28 6.26 0.86
N LEU A 102 -13.48 6.97 1.98
CA LEU A 102 -13.99 8.35 1.93
C LEU A 102 -13.04 9.28 1.17
N PHE A 103 -11.74 9.09 1.33
CA PHE A 103 -10.73 9.90 0.67
C PHE A 103 -10.66 9.58 -0.83
N MET A 104 -10.59 8.29 -1.18
CA MET A 104 -10.56 7.85 -2.59
C MET A 104 -11.83 8.26 -3.35
N ALA A 105 -13.01 8.13 -2.74
CA ALA A 105 -14.26 8.57 -3.35
C ALA A 105 -14.26 10.06 -3.67
N ALA A 106 -13.65 10.89 -2.80
CA ALA A 106 -13.51 12.32 -3.05
C ALA A 106 -12.56 12.60 -4.23
N LEU A 107 -11.42 11.92 -4.31
CA LEU A 107 -10.48 12.05 -5.43
C LEU A 107 -11.11 11.65 -6.76
N ILE A 108 -11.76 10.47 -6.81
CA ILE A 108 -12.43 9.96 -8.00
C ILE A 108 -13.48 10.94 -8.50
N ARG A 109 -14.35 11.43 -7.61
CA ARG A 109 -15.40 12.40 -7.95
C ARG A 109 -14.81 13.70 -8.53
N ASN A 110 -13.72 14.20 -7.93
CA ASN A 110 -13.07 15.42 -8.39
C ASN A 110 -12.50 15.25 -9.81
N LEU A 111 -11.86 14.12 -10.08
CA LEU A 111 -11.29 13.82 -11.39
C LEU A 111 -12.37 13.63 -12.47
N GLN A 112 -13.48 12.95 -12.15
CA GLN A 112 -14.60 12.77 -13.07
C GLN A 112 -15.30 14.09 -13.40
N THR A 113 -15.49 14.96 -12.39
CA THR A 113 -16.09 16.29 -12.59
C THR A 113 -15.27 17.14 -13.56
N GLN A 114 -13.95 17.05 -13.48
CA GLN A 114 -13.04 17.76 -14.38
C GLN A 114 -12.91 17.13 -15.78
N GLN A 115 -13.47 15.93 -16.06
CA GLN A 115 -13.46 15.34 -17.41
C GLN A 115 -14.62 15.82 -18.28
N GLY A 116 -15.68 16.35 -17.66
CA GLY A 116 -16.85 16.91 -18.37
C GLY A 116 -16.72 18.39 -18.70
N GLN A 117 -15.56 19.00 -18.43
CA GLN A 117 -15.19 20.38 -18.79
C GLN A 117 -14.12 20.35 -19.87
#